data_AF-A0A3N5YY34-F1
#
_entry.id   AF-A0A3N5YY34-F1
#
_cell.length_a   1.000
_cell.length_b   1.000
_cell.length_c   1.000
_cell.angle_alpha   90.00
_cell.angle_beta   90.00
_cell.angle_gamma   90.00
#
_symmetry.space_group_name_H-M   'P 1'
#
loop_
_entity.id
_entity.type
_entity.pdbx_description
1 polymer ?
#
loop_
_entity_poly.entity_id
_entity_poly.type
_entity_poly.pdbx_seq_one_letter_code
_entity_poly.pdbx_strand_id
1 'polypeptide(L)'
;FTLVKTAVEYEEGVRERYGPFADRLLAAYPAAGDGVTKTARDLARDSAFGWHTWSWARLQSSRGKGKAYYYYFDQHPPRAPGTPEADHGTPHGVDVPYVFENIEGTPTADDRHISETMAAYWTNFAKRGDPNGQGLLHWPAFSEAKPVVMYLGPTARTGPVPSADSLKVLDKYFAWRRSAEGAR
;
A
#
# COMPACT_ATOMS: atom_id res chain seq x y z
N PHE A 1 -3.68 -11.03 12.58
CA PHE A 1 -4.94 -10.48 12.07
C PHE A 1 -6.00 -11.56 12.20
N THR A 2 -7.05 -11.32 12.99
CA THR A 2 -8.16 -12.27 13.14
C THR A 2 -8.84 -12.44 11.79
N LEU A 3 -9.18 -13.68 11.42
CA LEU A 3 -9.98 -13.97 10.23
C LEU A 3 -11.41 -13.51 10.50
N VAL A 4 -11.71 -12.26 10.14
CA VAL A 4 -13.06 -11.71 10.15
C VAL A 4 -13.86 -12.41 9.04
N LYS A 5 -14.98 -13.03 9.38
CA LYS A 5 -15.78 -13.84 8.45
C LYS A 5 -17.12 -13.21 8.12
N THR A 6 -17.64 -12.34 8.98
CA THR A 6 -18.95 -11.69 8.80
C THR A 6 -18.90 -10.17 8.92
N ALA A 7 -19.87 -9.49 8.30
CA ALA A 7 -19.99 -8.03 8.40
C ALA A 7 -20.15 -7.55 9.85
N VAL A 8 -20.87 -8.32 10.67
CA VAL A 8 -21.05 -8.02 12.11
C VAL A 8 -19.72 -8.09 12.85
N GLU A 9 -18.96 -9.18 12.67
CA GLU A 9 -17.62 -9.31 13.29
C GLU A 9 -16.67 -8.20 12.83
N TYR A 10 -16.76 -7.79 11.55
CA TYR A 10 -15.99 -6.68 11.02
C TYR A 10 -16.34 -5.37 11.73
N GLU A 11 -17.63 -5.03 11.78
CA GLU A 11 -18.11 -3.79 12.38
C GLU A 11 -17.78 -3.72 13.87
N GLU A 12 -18.02 -4.79 14.62
CA GLU A 12 -17.69 -4.89 16.04
C GLU A 12 -16.19 -4.71 16.27
N GLY A 13 -15.34 -5.40 15.50
CA GLY A 13 -13.89 -5.27 15.61
C GLY A 13 -13.38 -3.87 15.24
N VAL A 14 -13.99 -3.21 14.25
CA VAL A 14 -13.64 -1.82 13.90
C VAL A 14 -14.08 -0.87 15.01
N ARG A 15 -15.27 -1.05 15.59
CA ARG A 15 -15.77 -0.24 16.70
C ARG A 15 -14.90 -0.37 17.94
N GLU A 16 -14.55 -1.60 18.31
CA GLU A 16 -13.67 -1.89 19.44
C GLU A 16 -12.29 -1.25 19.26
N ARG A 17 -11.67 -1.41 18.08
CA ARG A 17 -10.29 -0.96 17.83
C ARG A 17 -10.16 0.55 17.62
N TYR A 18 -11.13 1.17 16.96
CA TYR A 18 -11.00 2.55 16.46
C TYR A 18 -11.89 3.57 17.17
N GLY A 19 -12.76 3.14 18.08
CA GLY A 19 -13.55 4.01 18.96
C GLY A 19 -14.28 5.13 18.20
N PRO A 20 -14.02 6.42 18.50
CA PRO A 20 -14.72 7.55 17.87
C PRO A 20 -14.46 7.70 16.36
N PHE A 21 -13.49 6.96 15.80
CA PHE A 21 -13.21 6.95 14.36
C PHE A 21 -13.89 5.80 13.62
N ALA A 22 -14.53 4.87 14.33
CA ALA A 22 -15.10 3.66 13.74
C ALA A 22 -16.09 3.96 12.61
N ASP A 23 -17.06 4.86 12.81
CA ASP A 23 -18.06 5.16 11.77
C ASP A 23 -17.41 5.73 10.49
N ARG A 24 -16.36 6.54 10.63
CA ARG A 24 -15.63 7.07 9.47
C ARG A 24 -14.82 5.99 8.76
N LEU A 25 -14.26 5.03 9.50
CA LEU A 25 -13.53 3.91 8.92
C LEU A 25 -14.47 2.89 8.28
N LEU A 26 -15.63 2.61 8.87
CA LEU A 26 -16.67 1.78 8.27
C LEU A 26 -17.23 2.39 6.98
N ALA A 27 -17.35 3.72 6.93
CA ALA A 27 -17.70 4.41 5.68
C ALA A 27 -16.59 4.34 4.62
N ALA A 28 -15.31 4.40 5.04
CA ALA A 28 -14.15 4.34 4.14
C ALA A 28 -13.81 2.91 3.68
N TYR A 29 -14.24 1.90 4.43
CA TYR A 29 -14.04 0.48 4.18
C TYR A 29 -15.37 -0.26 4.40
N PRO A 30 -16.35 -0.08 3.50
CA PRO A 30 -17.67 -0.68 3.68
C PRO A 30 -17.58 -2.21 3.56
N ALA A 31 -18.20 -2.90 4.50
CA ALA A 31 -18.39 -4.34 4.46
C ALA A 31 -19.78 -4.64 3.90
N ALA A 32 -19.85 -5.00 2.62
CA ALA A 32 -21.10 -5.39 1.98
C ALA A 32 -20.96 -6.79 1.36
N GLY A 33 -21.97 -7.63 1.58
CA GLY A 33 -22.06 -8.97 0.97
C GLY A 33 -20.86 -9.88 1.29
N ASP A 34 -20.33 -10.51 0.26
CA ASP A 34 -19.14 -11.38 0.29
C ASP A 34 -17.80 -10.61 0.40
N GLY A 35 -17.82 -9.29 0.21
CA GLY A 35 -16.63 -8.43 0.21
C GLY A 35 -16.04 -8.10 1.59
N VAL A 36 -16.65 -8.60 2.68
CA VAL A 36 -16.21 -8.33 4.07
C VAL A 36 -14.74 -8.68 4.27
N THR A 37 -14.32 -9.85 3.78
CA THR A 37 -12.95 -10.34 4.01
C THR A 37 -11.92 -9.44 3.33
N LYS A 38 -12.21 -8.95 2.11
CA LYS A 38 -11.37 -7.99 1.40
C LYS A 38 -11.27 -6.67 2.12
N THR A 39 -12.42 -6.09 2.49
CA THR A 39 -12.49 -4.81 3.19
C THR A 39 -11.71 -4.86 4.50
N ALA A 40 -11.83 -5.97 5.25
CA ALA A 40 -11.06 -6.20 6.47
C ALA A 40 -9.54 -6.26 6.19
N ARG A 41 -9.12 -6.95 5.11
CA ARG A 41 -7.71 -7.00 4.68
C ARG A 41 -7.19 -5.63 4.24
N ASP A 42 -7.99 -4.83 3.53
CA ASP A 42 -7.61 -3.50 3.07
C ASP A 42 -7.41 -2.53 4.26
N LEU A 43 -8.32 -2.52 5.23
CA LEU A 43 -8.16 -1.73 6.46
C LEU A 43 -6.95 -2.21 7.29
N ALA A 44 -6.74 -3.54 7.37
CA ALA A 44 -5.58 -4.11 8.02
C ALA A 44 -4.27 -3.67 7.35
N ARG A 45 -4.17 -3.75 6.01
CA ARG A 45 -3.02 -3.27 5.23
C ARG A 45 -2.75 -1.80 5.48
N ASP A 46 -3.78 -0.96 5.39
CA ASP A 46 -3.62 0.49 5.48
C ASP A 46 -3.28 0.95 6.90
N SER A 47 -3.87 0.33 7.92
CA SER A 47 -3.55 0.64 9.33
C SER A 47 -2.18 0.12 9.77
N ALA A 48 -1.69 -1.00 9.20
CA ALA A 48 -0.40 -1.58 9.57
C ALA A 48 0.80 -1.06 8.75
N PHE A 49 0.59 -0.74 7.48
CA PHE A 49 1.66 -0.32 6.57
C PHE A 49 1.32 0.93 5.76
N GLY A 50 0.13 0.97 5.15
CA GLY A 50 -0.23 2.03 4.19
C GLY A 50 -0.10 3.45 4.77
N TRP A 51 -0.72 3.69 5.93
CA TRP A 51 -0.66 4.97 6.63
C TRP A 51 0.76 5.33 7.06
N HIS A 52 1.53 4.36 7.56
CA HIS A 52 2.89 4.60 8.01
C HIS A 52 3.79 5.03 6.85
N THR A 53 3.77 4.31 5.73
CA THR A 53 4.58 4.61 4.55
C THR A 53 4.16 5.94 3.91
N TRP A 54 2.86 6.20 3.80
CA TRP A 54 2.35 7.49 3.31
C TRP A 54 2.77 8.66 4.20
N SER A 55 2.70 8.50 5.52
CA SER A 55 3.16 9.51 6.49
C SER A 55 4.65 9.79 6.34
N TRP A 56 5.48 8.77 6.18
CA TRP A 56 6.91 8.94 5.92
C TRP A 56 7.19 9.66 4.60
N ALA A 57 6.48 9.33 3.52
CA ALA A 57 6.64 10.03 2.23
C ALA A 57 6.29 11.52 2.35
N ARG A 58 5.21 11.86 3.08
CA ARG A 58 4.82 13.25 3.36
C ARG A 58 5.84 13.99 4.21
N LEU A 59 6.30 13.38 5.30
CA LEU A 59 7.29 13.99 6.18
C LEU A 59 8.63 14.19 5.46
N GLN A 60 9.09 13.18 4.70
CA GLN A 60 10.32 13.31 3.92
C GLN A 60 10.21 14.41 2.85
N SER A 61 9.09 14.47 2.13
CA SER A 61 8.91 15.49 1.07
C SER A 61 8.75 16.92 1.60
N SER A 62 8.28 17.11 2.83
CA SER A 62 8.06 18.44 3.42
C SER A 62 9.16 18.91 4.38
N ARG A 63 9.86 17.97 5.04
CA ARG A 63 10.86 18.26 6.09
C ARG A 63 12.25 17.72 5.77
N GLY A 64 12.35 16.78 4.84
CA GLY A 64 13.62 16.20 4.42
C GLY A 64 14.42 17.15 3.53
N LYS A 65 15.71 16.82 3.36
CA LYS A 65 16.62 17.55 2.44
C LYS A 65 16.65 16.96 1.03
N GLY A 66 16.00 15.82 0.82
CA GLY A 66 16.01 15.07 -0.43
C GLY A 66 14.60 14.78 -0.94
N LYS A 67 14.52 14.21 -2.15
CA LYS A 67 13.27 13.80 -2.75
C LYS A 67 12.73 12.53 -2.08
N ALA A 68 11.42 12.38 -2.02
CA ALA A 68 10.75 11.13 -1.68
C ALA A 68 10.25 10.46 -2.97
N TYR A 69 10.38 9.14 -3.08
CA TYR A 69 9.82 8.35 -4.18
C TYR A 69 8.96 7.25 -3.57
N TYR A 70 7.67 7.23 -3.90
CA TYR A 70 6.69 6.35 -3.28
C TYR A 70 6.16 5.35 -4.30
N TYR A 71 6.15 4.05 -3.96
CA TYR A 71 5.60 2.98 -4.80
C TYR A 71 4.51 2.16 -4.11
N TYR A 72 3.72 1.47 -4.93
CA TYR A 72 2.76 0.44 -4.56
C TYR A 72 3.05 -0.82 -5.40
N PHE A 73 3.45 -1.91 -4.74
CA PHE A 73 3.77 -3.16 -5.41
C PHE A 73 2.59 -4.13 -5.34
N ASP A 74 2.21 -4.68 -6.48
CA ASP A 74 1.08 -5.62 -6.61
C ASP A 74 1.27 -6.52 -7.83
N GLN A 75 2.46 -7.13 -7.94
CA GLN A 75 2.72 -8.17 -8.92
C GLN A 75 2.40 -9.53 -8.32
N HIS A 76 1.55 -10.28 -9.02
CA HIS A 76 1.21 -11.66 -8.71
C HIS A 76 0.68 -12.37 -9.97
N PRO A 77 0.72 -13.72 -10.03
CA PRO A 77 0.05 -14.45 -11.10
C PRO A 77 -1.44 -14.12 -11.19
N PRO A 78 -2.08 -14.19 -12.38
CA PRO A 78 -3.52 -14.02 -12.51
C PRO A 78 -4.26 -14.97 -11.58
N ARG A 79 -5.23 -14.44 -10.83
CA ARG A 79 -6.08 -15.23 -9.94
C ARG A 79 -7.40 -15.53 -10.65
N ALA A 80 -7.82 -16.78 -10.58
CA ALA A 80 -9.01 -17.23 -11.27
C ALA A 80 -10.26 -16.54 -10.69
N PRO A 81 -11.16 -16.00 -11.53
CA PRO A 81 -12.43 -15.47 -11.04
C PRO A 81 -13.23 -16.54 -10.29
N GLY A 82 -13.92 -16.13 -9.23
CA GLY A 82 -14.77 -17.02 -8.44
C GLY A 82 -14.03 -17.96 -7.48
N THR A 83 -12.70 -17.87 -7.37
CA THR A 83 -11.96 -18.54 -6.29
C THR A 83 -11.87 -17.66 -5.04
N PRO A 84 -11.62 -18.24 -3.85
CA PRO A 84 -11.44 -17.46 -2.62
C PRO A 84 -10.32 -16.41 -2.70
N GLU A 85 -9.35 -16.58 -3.59
CA GLU A 85 -8.21 -15.69 -3.78
C GLU A 85 -8.44 -14.65 -4.88
N ALA A 86 -9.57 -14.69 -5.61
CA ALA A 86 -9.81 -13.83 -6.78
C ALA A 86 -9.60 -12.33 -6.50
N ASP A 87 -9.81 -11.90 -5.25
CA ASP A 87 -9.71 -10.52 -4.78
C ASP A 87 -8.47 -10.25 -3.90
N HIS A 88 -7.59 -11.23 -3.73
CA HIS A 88 -6.34 -11.05 -3.01
C HIS A 88 -5.44 -10.09 -3.82
N GLY A 89 -4.52 -9.41 -3.13
CA GLY A 89 -3.37 -8.72 -3.74
C GLY A 89 -2.07 -9.47 -3.45
N THR A 90 -0.93 -8.81 -3.63
CA THR A 90 0.37 -9.39 -3.32
C THR A 90 0.64 -9.44 -1.79
N PRO A 91 1.09 -10.59 -1.23
CA PRO A 91 1.44 -10.69 0.19
C PRO A 91 2.62 -9.80 0.61
N HIS A 92 2.71 -9.52 1.91
CA HIS A 92 3.80 -8.75 2.50
C HIS A 92 5.17 -9.40 2.26
N GLY A 93 6.15 -8.58 1.84
CA GLY A 93 7.55 -8.99 1.63
C GLY A 93 7.83 -9.66 0.28
N VAL A 94 6.80 -9.88 -0.55
CA VAL A 94 6.96 -10.52 -1.87
C VAL A 94 7.60 -9.58 -2.89
N ASP A 95 7.73 -8.29 -2.62
CA ASP A 95 8.51 -7.36 -3.43
C ASP A 95 10.02 -7.61 -3.31
N VAL A 96 10.49 -8.15 -2.18
CA VAL A 96 11.92 -8.34 -1.90
C VAL A 96 12.60 -9.17 -3.00
N PRO A 97 12.08 -10.33 -3.43
CA PRO A 97 12.77 -11.09 -4.45
C PRO A 97 12.86 -10.42 -5.82
N TYR A 98 11.93 -9.53 -6.14
CA TYR A 98 11.95 -8.74 -7.37
C TYR A 98 13.03 -7.66 -7.32
N VAL A 99 13.25 -7.07 -6.15
CA VAL A 99 14.32 -6.08 -5.94
C VAL A 99 15.70 -6.70 -6.13
N PHE A 100 15.89 -7.93 -5.65
CA PHE A 100 17.18 -8.64 -5.66
C PHE A 100 17.36 -9.56 -6.87
N GLU A 101 16.41 -9.59 -7.80
CA GLU A 101 16.39 -10.48 -8.98
C GLU A 101 16.60 -11.96 -8.60
N ASN A 102 16.01 -12.39 -7.48
CA ASN A 102 16.17 -13.74 -6.92
C ASN A 102 14.82 -14.46 -6.70
N ILE A 103 13.86 -14.23 -7.60
CA ILE A 103 12.54 -14.86 -7.56
C ILE A 103 12.68 -16.39 -7.62
N GLU A 104 12.13 -17.09 -6.63
CA GLU A 104 12.16 -18.55 -6.56
C GLU A 104 11.19 -19.20 -7.57
N GLY A 105 11.48 -20.45 -7.93
CA GLY A 105 10.65 -21.23 -8.85
C GLY A 105 10.84 -20.81 -10.32
N THR A 106 9.74 -20.77 -11.08
CA THR A 106 9.75 -20.43 -12.50
C THR A 106 9.01 -19.11 -12.71
N PRO A 107 9.70 -17.95 -12.74
CA PRO A 107 9.06 -16.66 -12.93
C PRO A 107 8.39 -16.57 -14.32
N THR A 108 7.28 -15.84 -14.40
CA THR A 108 6.65 -15.51 -15.68
C THR A 108 7.47 -14.45 -16.44
N ALA A 109 7.03 -14.11 -17.66
CA ALA A 109 7.65 -13.00 -18.41
C ALA A 109 7.43 -11.66 -17.70
N ASP A 110 6.23 -11.44 -17.15
CA ASP A 110 5.89 -10.23 -16.40
C ASP A 110 6.71 -10.13 -15.11
N ASP A 111 6.93 -11.26 -14.43
CA ASP A 111 7.76 -11.28 -13.21
C ASP A 111 9.20 -10.89 -13.49
N ARG A 112 9.79 -11.42 -14.57
CA ARG A 112 11.14 -11.01 -15.00
C ARG A 112 11.18 -9.54 -15.37
N HIS A 113 10.22 -9.08 -16.17
CA HIS A 113 10.17 -7.70 -16.64
C HIS A 113 10.08 -6.68 -15.49
N ILE A 114 9.19 -6.91 -14.52
CA ILE A 114 9.06 -6.00 -13.39
C ILE A 114 10.23 -6.13 -12.42
N SER A 115 10.84 -7.32 -12.27
CA SER A 115 12.07 -7.50 -11.48
C SER A 115 13.22 -6.68 -12.06
N GLU A 116 13.48 -6.77 -13.36
CA GLU A 116 14.52 -5.98 -14.05
C GLU A 116 14.25 -4.47 -13.89
N THR A 117 12.98 -4.07 -14.01
CA THR A 117 12.54 -2.67 -13.83
C THR A 117 12.80 -2.18 -12.40
N MET A 118 12.48 -2.98 -11.38
CA MET A 118 12.70 -2.66 -9.98
C MET A 118 14.18 -2.60 -9.62
N ALA A 119 14.98 -3.57 -10.08
CA ALA A 119 16.43 -3.58 -9.90
C ALA A 119 17.09 -2.34 -10.52
N ALA A 120 16.63 -1.91 -11.70
CA ALA A 120 17.10 -0.68 -12.34
C ALA A 120 16.74 0.57 -11.53
N TYR A 121 15.49 0.73 -11.09
CA TYR A 121 15.09 1.85 -10.22
C TYR A 121 15.90 1.89 -8.93
N TRP A 122 16.07 0.76 -8.25
CA TRP A 122 16.80 0.70 -6.99
C TRP A 122 18.29 0.98 -7.14
N THR A 123 18.92 0.39 -8.16
CA THR A 123 20.34 0.65 -8.47
C THR A 123 20.56 2.12 -8.82
N ASN A 124 19.64 2.73 -9.57
CA ASN A 124 19.71 4.15 -9.90
C ASN A 124 19.57 5.02 -8.64
N PHE A 125 18.58 4.73 -7.80
CA PHE A 125 18.39 5.46 -6.55
C PHE A 125 19.62 5.35 -5.63
N ALA A 126 20.20 4.16 -5.48
CA ALA A 126 21.40 3.96 -4.69
C ALA A 126 22.61 4.76 -5.21
N LYS A 127 22.75 4.89 -6.54
CA LYS A 127 23.88 5.62 -7.16
C LYS A 127 23.76 7.15 -7.05
N ARG A 128 22.54 7.70 -7.14
CA ARG A 128 22.35 9.15 -7.37
C ARG A 128 21.18 9.79 -6.61
N GLY A 129 20.45 9.04 -5.81
CA GLY A 129 19.24 9.52 -5.12
C GLY A 129 18.06 9.81 -6.04
N ASP A 130 18.10 9.36 -7.30
CA ASP A 130 17.04 9.49 -8.30
C ASP A 130 16.86 8.15 -9.02
N PRO A 131 15.69 7.49 -8.94
CA PRO A 131 15.47 6.17 -9.53
C PRO A 131 15.41 6.21 -11.07
N ASN A 132 15.16 7.37 -11.67
CA ASN A 132 14.89 7.50 -13.11
C ASN A 132 16.11 7.22 -13.97
N GLY A 133 15.95 6.54 -15.11
CA GLY A 133 17.01 6.23 -16.07
C GLY A 133 16.46 5.95 -17.47
N GLN A 134 17.35 5.75 -18.45
CA GLN A 134 16.96 5.45 -19.83
C GLN A 134 16.13 4.16 -19.89
N GLY A 135 15.04 4.18 -20.67
CA GLY A 135 14.15 3.02 -20.83
C GLY A 135 13.17 2.79 -19.68
N LEU A 136 13.25 3.55 -18.59
CA LEU A 136 12.31 3.47 -17.47
C LEU A 136 11.19 4.50 -17.61
N LEU A 137 9.99 4.13 -17.13
CA LEU A 137 8.92 5.10 -16.94
C LEU A 137 9.39 6.19 -15.96
N HIS A 138 9.02 7.44 -16.23
CA HIS A 138 9.37 8.51 -15.30
C HIS A 138 8.65 8.32 -13.96
N TRP A 139 9.42 8.17 -12.88
CA TRP A 139 8.96 8.15 -11.50
C TRP A 139 9.10 9.55 -10.89
N PRO A 140 8.00 10.31 -10.76
CA PRO A 140 8.06 11.64 -10.17
C PRO A 140 8.34 11.58 -8.67
N ALA A 141 9.05 12.57 -8.16
CA ALA A 141 9.18 12.76 -6.72
C ALA A 141 7.80 13.04 -6.10
N PHE A 142 7.51 12.34 -5.01
CA PHE A 142 6.30 12.51 -4.22
C PHE A 142 6.32 13.82 -3.45
N SER A 143 5.18 14.50 -3.41
CA SER A 143 4.89 15.61 -2.49
C SER A 143 3.38 15.69 -2.25
N GLU A 144 2.95 16.41 -1.21
CA GLU A 144 1.51 16.63 -1.00
C GLU A 144 0.85 17.45 -2.13
N ALA A 145 1.60 18.33 -2.79
CA ALA A 145 1.11 19.08 -3.95
C ALA A 145 1.01 18.21 -5.22
N LYS A 146 1.81 17.14 -5.30
CA LYS A 146 1.83 16.18 -6.42
C LYS A 146 1.90 14.74 -5.88
N PRO A 147 0.79 14.20 -5.33
CA PRO A 147 0.78 12.92 -4.62
C PRO A 147 0.69 11.74 -5.60
N VAL A 148 1.74 11.57 -6.40
CA VAL A 148 1.85 10.51 -7.40
C VAL A 148 2.69 9.35 -6.88
N VAL A 149 2.21 8.13 -7.12
CA VAL A 149 2.81 6.86 -6.71
C VAL A 149 3.20 6.05 -7.94
N MET A 150 4.34 5.35 -7.89
CA MET A 150 4.71 4.34 -8.89
C MET A 150 4.04 3.01 -8.55
N TYR A 151 3.13 2.56 -9.39
CA TYR A 151 2.55 1.23 -9.30
C TYR A 151 3.45 0.24 -10.05
N LEU A 152 3.86 -0.79 -9.33
CA LEU A 152 4.71 -1.87 -9.80
C LEU A 152 3.90 -3.16 -9.78
N GLY A 153 3.26 -3.47 -10.91
CA GLY A 153 2.57 -4.74 -11.19
C GLY A 153 3.17 -5.37 -12.44
N PRO A 154 2.38 -5.94 -13.38
CA PRO A 154 2.94 -6.54 -14.59
C PRO A 154 3.71 -5.54 -15.46
N THR A 155 3.31 -4.27 -15.37
CA THR A 155 4.03 -3.13 -15.96
C THR A 155 4.06 -1.97 -14.97
N ALA A 156 5.08 -1.13 -15.08
CA ALA A 156 5.17 0.10 -14.30
C ALA A 156 4.19 1.15 -14.81
N ARG A 157 3.45 1.80 -13.90
CA ARG A 157 2.59 2.95 -14.22
C ARG A 157 2.55 3.92 -13.06
N THR A 158 2.28 5.19 -13.31
CA THR A 158 2.02 6.15 -12.23
C THR A 158 0.52 6.22 -11.90
N GLY A 159 0.19 6.53 -10.66
CA GLY A 159 -1.20 6.71 -10.22
C GLY A 159 -1.33 7.51 -8.93
N PRO A 160 -2.57 7.67 -8.41
CA PRO A 160 -2.81 8.35 -7.14
C PRO A 160 -2.27 7.53 -5.96
N VAL A 161 -2.28 8.11 -4.76
CA VAL A 161 -2.05 7.34 -3.52
C VAL A 161 -3.18 6.33 -3.32
N PRO A 162 -2.89 5.03 -3.14
CA PRO A 162 -3.91 4.02 -2.83
C PRO A 162 -4.68 4.39 -1.55
N SER A 163 -6.00 4.25 -1.57
CA SER A 163 -6.87 4.52 -0.42
C SER A 163 -6.68 5.93 0.19
N ALA A 164 -6.30 6.95 -0.60
CA ALA A 164 -5.89 8.25 -0.07
C ALA A 164 -6.88 8.88 0.94
N ASP A 165 -8.18 8.77 0.70
CA ASP A 165 -9.19 9.30 1.61
C ASP A 165 -9.28 8.51 2.92
N SER A 166 -9.17 7.18 2.84
CA SER A 166 -9.11 6.32 4.03
C SER A 166 -7.84 6.57 4.85
N LEU A 167 -6.70 6.83 4.19
CA LEU A 167 -5.46 7.21 4.87
C LEU A 167 -5.59 8.53 5.63
N LYS A 168 -6.39 9.49 5.14
CA LYS A 168 -6.70 10.74 5.89
C LYS A 168 -7.55 10.47 7.13
N VAL A 169 -8.44 9.48 7.10
CA VAL A 169 -9.19 9.06 8.29
C VAL A 169 -8.23 8.44 9.32
N LEU A 170 -7.35 7.54 8.87
CA LEU A 170 -6.31 6.95 9.71
C LEU A 170 -5.36 8.02 10.28
N ASP A 171 -5.04 9.07 9.53
CA ASP A 171 -4.20 10.17 10.01
C ASP A 171 -4.80 10.88 11.23
N LYS A 172 -6.11 11.17 11.16
CA LYS A 172 -6.85 11.76 12.28
C LYS A 172 -6.95 10.78 13.46
N TYR A 173 -7.17 9.49 13.18
CA TYR A 173 -7.19 8.45 14.22
C TYR A 173 -5.84 8.35 14.95
N PHE A 174 -4.73 8.25 14.22
CA PHE A 174 -3.41 8.14 14.84
C PHE A 174 -2.99 9.43 15.54
N ALA A 175 -3.41 10.61 15.06
CA ALA A 175 -3.27 11.86 15.80
C ALA A 175 -4.04 11.82 17.14
N TRP A 176 -5.28 11.36 17.14
CA TRP A 176 -6.08 11.19 18.36
C TRP A 176 -5.48 10.14 19.31
N ARG A 177 -4.99 8.99 18.80
CA ARG A 177 -4.30 7.97 19.61
C ARG A 177 -3.08 8.49 20.36
N ARG A 178 -2.43 9.54 19.85
CA ARG A 178 -1.30 10.23 20.51
C ARG A 178 -1.73 11.32 21.49
N SER A 179 -3.03 11.65 21.54
CA SER A 179 -3.57 12.63 22.49
C SER A 179 -3.85 12.01 23.86
N ALA A 180 -4.09 12.83 24.87
CA ALA A 180 -4.47 12.37 26.21
C ALA A 180 -5.81 11.60 26.24
N GLU A 181 -6.72 11.93 25.33
CA GLU A 181 -8.02 11.24 25.21
C GLU A 181 -7.84 9.84 24.65
N GLY A 182 -7.06 9.71 23.58
CA GLY A 182 -6.82 8.43 22.90
C GLY A 182 -5.78 7.53 23.56
N ALA A 183 -5.08 7.99 24.61
CA ALA A 183 -4.14 7.19 25.39
C ALA A 183 -4.81 6.37 26.52
N ARG A 184 -6.09 6.64 26.80
CA ARG A 184 -6.94 5.86 27.72
C ARG A 184 -7.42 4.59 27.04
#